data_AF-A0A353NQP5-F1
#
_entry.id   AF-A0A353NQP5-F1
#
_cell.length_a   1.000
_cell.length_b   1.000
_cell.length_c   1.000
_cell.angle_alpha   90.00
_cell.angle_beta   90.00
_cell.angle_gamma   90.00
#
_symmetry.space_group_name_H-M   'P 1'
#
loop_
_entity.id
_entity.type
_entity.pdbx_description
1 polymer ?
#
loop_
_entity_poly.entity_id
_entity_poly.type
_entity_poly.pdbx_seq_one_letter_code
_entity_poly.pdbx_strand_id
1 'polypeptide(L)'
;QKRVQTLVGAAAERDIPIRIGVNMGSLDSNIEDKYGRTAQGLVESALSHVSLLERENYHNIVISVKATSVPVTIQAYRMLSEKVDYPLHL
;
A
#
# COMPACT_ATOMS: atom_id res chain seq x y z
N GLN A 1 -15.57 -5.78 -3.87
CA GLN A 1 -14.71 -6.81 -4.52
C GLN A 1 -14.72 -6.73 -6.05
N LYS A 2 -15.88 -6.80 -6.73
CA LYS A 2 -15.95 -6.80 -8.21
C LYS A 2 -15.12 -5.73 -8.93
N ARG A 3 -15.06 -4.50 -8.40
CA ARG A 3 -14.27 -3.40 -9.00
C ARG A 3 -12.76 -3.65 -9.02
N VAL A 4 -12.22 -4.26 -7.97
CA VAL A 4 -10.78 -4.54 -7.85
C VAL A 4 -10.38 -5.63 -8.83
N GLN A 5 -11.19 -6.68 -8.94
CA GLN A 5 -11.01 -7.76 -9.92
C GLN A 5 -11.02 -7.24 -11.35
N THR A 6 -11.98 -6.37 -11.69
CA THR A 6 -12.02 -5.74 -13.02
C THR A 6 -10.77 -4.90 -13.29
N LEU A 7 -10.30 -4.13 -12.30
CA LEU A 7 -9.09 -3.32 -12.43
C LEU A 7 -7.83 -4.18 -12.60
N VAL A 8 -7.67 -5.22 -11.78
CA VAL A 8 -6.55 -6.17 -11.88
C VAL A 8 -6.54 -6.87 -13.22
N GLY A 9 -7.69 -7.35 -13.70
CA GLY A 9 -7.81 -7.99 -15.01
C GLY A 9 -7.38 -7.06 -16.15
N ALA A 10 -7.88 -5.82 -16.14
CA ALA A 10 -7.53 -4.83 -17.17
C ALA A 10 -6.04 -4.46 -17.18
N ALA A 11 -5.41 -4.40 -16.00
CA ALA A 11 -3.98 -4.14 -15.85
C ALA A 11 -3.14 -5.34 -16.29
N ALA A 12 -3.52 -6.55 -15.91
CA ALA A 12 -2.83 -7.79 -16.26
C ALA A 12 -2.84 -8.05 -17.78
N GLU A 13 -3.98 -7.81 -18.45
CA GLU A 13 -4.10 -7.92 -19.92
C GLU A 13 -3.10 -7.05 -20.69
N ARG A 14 -2.59 -5.99 -20.07
CA ARG A 14 -1.73 -4.97 -20.71
C ARG A 14 -0.34 -4.88 -20.10
N ASP A 15 -0.04 -5.73 -19.12
CA ASP A 15 1.20 -5.70 -18.33
C ASP A 15 1.51 -4.30 -17.74
N ILE A 16 0.50 -3.63 -17.17
CA ILE A 16 0.63 -2.27 -16.63
C ILE A 16 0.74 -2.30 -15.11
N PRO A 17 1.84 -1.81 -14.50
CA PRO A 17 1.99 -1.83 -13.04
C PRO A 17 0.88 -1.06 -12.31
N ILE A 18 0.47 -1.57 -11.14
CA ILE A 18 -0.44 -0.86 -10.23
C ILE A 18 0.35 -0.27 -9.08
N ARG A 19 0.27 1.06 -8.90
CA ARG A 19 0.86 1.72 -7.72
C ARG A 19 -0.16 1.82 -6.59
N ILE A 20 0.13 1.17 -5.46
CA ILE A 20 -0.57 1.35 -4.19
C ILE A 20 -0.04 2.62 -3.54
N GLY A 21 -0.94 3.58 -3.29
CA GLY A 21 -0.61 4.84 -2.64
C GLY A 21 -1.43 5.04 -1.38
N VAL A 22 -0.77 5.03 -0.22
CA VAL A 22 -1.42 5.26 1.08
C VAL A 22 -1.01 6.63 1.63
N ASN A 23 -1.98 7.36 2.15
CA ASN A 23 -1.77 8.67 2.73
C ASN A 23 -2.26 8.70 4.18
N MET A 24 -1.45 9.23 5.09
CA MET A 24 -1.75 9.22 6.52
C MET A 24 -3.02 10.00 6.88
N GLY A 25 -3.32 11.05 6.11
CA GLY A 25 -4.53 11.87 6.32
C GLY A 25 -5.84 11.19 5.91
N SER A 26 -5.77 10.06 5.20
CA SER A 26 -6.92 9.32 4.70
C SER A 26 -6.79 7.82 4.98
N LEU A 27 -6.26 7.46 6.16
CA LEU A 27 -6.23 6.08 6.61
C LEU A 27 -7.66 5.56 6.81
N ASP A 28 -7.87 4.27 6.53
CA ASP A 28 -9.12 3.60 6.86
C ASP A 28 -9.35 3.65 8.38
N SER A 29 -10.58 3.92 8.81
CA SER A 29 -10.91 4.15 10.22
C SER A 29 -10.52 2.98 11.12
N ASN A 30 -10.71 1.75 10.66
CA ASN A 30 -10.30 0.53 11.37
C ASN A 30 -8.77 0.42 11.59
N ILE A 31 -7.96 0.98 10.70
CA ILE A 31 -6.49 1.05 10.87
C ILE A 31 -6.13 2.20 11.81
N GLU A 32 -6.77 3.36 11.64
CA GLU A 32 -6.56 4.52 12.51
C GLU A 32 -6.96 4.22 13.97
N ASP A 33 -8.07 3.53 14.20
CA ASP A 33 -8.53 3.14 15.54
C ASP A 33 -7.56 2.15 16.21
N LYS A 34 -6.94 1.25 15.43
CA LYS A 34 -6.06 0.20 15.95
C LYS A 34 -4.63 0.68 16.18
N TYR A 35 -4.08 1.47 15.26
CA TYR A 35 -2.66 1.83 15.24
C TYR A 35 -2.42 3.35 15.32
N GLY A 36 -3.46 4.16 15.21
CA GLY A 36 -3.35 5.61 15.07
C GLY A 36 -2.74 6.05 13.74
N ARG A 37 -2.54 7.36 13.61
CA ARG A 37 -1.78 7.98 12.51
C ARG A 37 -0.28 7.81 12.73
N THR A 38 0.18 6.57 12.71
CA THR A 38 1.58 6.18 12.94
C THR A 38 2.22 5.60 11.69
N ALA A 39 3.54 5.44 11.70
CA ALA A 39 4.25 4.72 10.64
C ALA A 39 3.70 3.29 10.49
N GLN A 40 3.39 2.63 11.61
CA GLN A 40 2.78 1.29 11.60
C GLN A 40 1.41 1.31 10.94
N GLY A 41 0.53 2.27 11.25
CA GLY A 41 -0.76 2.40 10.59
C GLY A 41 -0.66 2.54 9.07
N LEU A 42 0.29 3.35 8.58
CA LEU A 42 0.58 3.48 7.14
C LEU A 42 1.02 2.16 6.51
N VAL A 43 1.96 1.47 7.16
CA VAL A 43 2.51 0.19 6.67
C VAL A 43 1.41 -0.86 6.62
N GLU A 44 0.61 -0.98 7.67
CA GLU A 44 -0.49 -1.96 7.75
C GLU A 44 -1.56 -1.70 6.69
N SER A 45 -1.92 -0.43 6.47
CA SER A 45 -2.83 -0.07 5.37
C SER A 45 -2.24 -0.44 4.01
N ALA A 46 -0.96 -0.14 3.75
CA ALA A 46 -0.31 -0.51 2.49
C ALA A 46 -0.29 -2.03 2.26
N LEU A 47 0.09 -2.80 3.28
CA LEU A 47 0.13 -4.27 3.22
C LEU A 47 -1.26 -4.88 3.03
N SER A 48 -2.32 -4.26 3.58
CA SER A 48 -3.69 -4.72 3.35
C SER A 48 -4.10 -4.59 1.88
N HIS A 49 -3.67 -3.52 1.19
CA HIS A 49 -3.90 -3.35 -0.24
C HIS A 49 -3.03 -4.27 -1.08
N VAL A 50 -1.77 -4.50 -0.68
CA VAL A 50 -0.88 -5.47 -1.34
C VAL A 50 -1.54 -6.85 -1.31
N SER A 51 -1.96 -7.30 -0.12
CA SER A 51 -2.64 -8.59 0.08
C SER A 51 -3.93 -8.72 -0.75
N LEU A 52 -4.59 -7.60 -1.07
CA LEU A 52 -5.77 -7.61 -1.93
C LEU A 52 -5.43 -7.89 -3.39
N LEU A 53 -4.34 -7.33 -3.92
CA LEU A 53 -3.88 -7.59 -5.28
C LEU A 53 -3.26 -8.99 -5.41
N GLU A 54 -2.48 -9.42 -4.40
CA GLU A 54 -1.88 -10.75 -4.36
C GLU A 54 -2.94 -11.88 -4.33
N ARG A 55 -4.07 -11.68 -3.65
CA ARG A 55 -5.20 -12.62 -3.68
C ARG A 55 -5.82 -12.78 -5.07
N GLU A 56 -5.64 -11.80 -5.94
CA GLU A 56 -6.04 -11.86 -7.35
C GLU A 56 -4.86 -12.27 -8.26
N ASN A 57 -3.79 -12.84 -7.67
CA ASN A 57 -2.58 -13.32 -8.33
C ASN A 57 -1.85 -12.21 -9.13
N TYR A 58 -1.90 -10.97 -8.64
CA TYR A 58 -1.30 -9.81 -9.29
C TYR A 58 -0.12 -9.27 -8.48
N HIS A 59 1.06 -9.24 -9.10
CA HIS A 59 2.33 -8.91 -8.42
C HIS A 59 3.13 -7.77 -9.10
N ASN A 60 2.63 -7.20 -10.20
CA ASN A 60 3.28 -6.06 -10.84
C ASN A 60 2.89 -4.75 -10.09
N ILE A 61 3.44 -4.60 -8.89
CA ILE A 61 3.03 -3.60 -7.89
C ILE A 61 4.18 -2.61 -7.60
N VAL A 62 3.82 -1.35 -7.40
CA VAL A 62 4.70 -0.31 -6.81
C VAL A 62 4.04 0.23 -5.54
N ILE A 63 4.78 0.50 -4.48
CA ILE A 63 4.21 0.98 -3.21
C ILE A 63 4.70 2.39 -2.89
N SER A 64 3.80 3.24 -2.41
CA SER A 64 4.14 4.56 -1.88
C SER A 64 3.30 4.85 -0.63
N VAL A 65 3.95 5.42 0.38
CA VAL A 65 3.29 5.89 1.61
C VAL A 65 3.66 7.34 1.88
N LYS A 66 2.70 8.13 2.36
CA LYS A 66 2.88 9.58 2.58
C LYS A 66 2.42 9.99 3.97
N ALA A 67 3.31 10.64 4.71
CA ALA A 67 3.01 11.35 5.94
C ALA A 67 3.54 12.79 5.86
N THR A 68 2.92 13.69 6.60
CA THR A 68 3.40 15.08 6.74
C THR A 68 4.69 15.14 7.56
N SER A 69 4.85 14.27 8.55
CA SER A 69 6.04 14.20 9.39
C SER A 69 7.15 13.42 8.68
N VAL A 70 8.28 14.09 8.41
CA VAL A 70 9.46 13.47 7.77
C VAL A 70 9.98 12.26 8.56
N PRO A 71 10.15 12.31 9.90
CA PRO A 71 10.55 11.13 10.68
C PRO A 71 9.62 9.91 10.50
N VAL A 72 8.31 10.16 10.45
CA VAL A 72 7.31 9.10 10.25
C VAL A 72 7.42 8.50 8.86
N THR A 73 7.59 9.34 7.82
CA THR A 73 7.80 8.87 6.45
C THR A 73 9.04 7.97 6.37
N ILE A 74 10.18 8.40 6.93
CA ILE A 74 11.41 7.60 6.95
C ILE A 74 11.19 6.25 7.64
N GLN A 75 10.54 6.25 8.81
CA GLN A 75 10.25 5.03 9.55
C GLN A 75 9.35 4.08 8.76
N ALA A 76 8.28 4.60 8.13
CA ALA A 76 7.36 3.80 7.34
C ALA A 76 8.03 3.14 6.13
N TYR A 77 8.89 3.86 5.39
CA TYR A 77 9.62 3.28 4.26
C TYR A 77 10.64 2.22 4.70
N ARG A 78 11.34 2.42 5.81
CA ARG A 78 12.23 1.38 6.36
C ARG A 78 11.45 0.12 6.74
N MET A 79 10.34 0.28 7.45
CA MET A 79 9.47 -0.84 7.81
C MET A 79 8.90 -1.57 6.58
N LEU A 80 8.52 -0.84 5.52
CA LEU A 80 8.07 -1.45 4.27
C LEU A 80 9.19 -2.24 3.60
N SER A 81 10.39 -1.68 3.50
CA SER A 81 11.53 -2.35 2.86
C SER A 81 11.94 -3.66 3.53
N GLU A 82 11.59 -3.85 4.81
CA GLU A 82 11.84 -5.09 5.54
C GLU A 82 10.72 -6.13 5.37
N LYS A 83 9.56 -5.74 4.83
CA LYS A 83 8.35 -6.57 4.78
C LYS A 83 7.96 -7.01 3.38
N VAL A 84 8.39 -6.28 2.35
CA VAL A 84 8.03 -6.55 0.95
C VAL A 84 9.19 -6.27 0.01
N ASP A 85 9.22 -7.01 -1.09
CA ASP A 85 10.24 -6.87 -2.14
C ASP A 85 9.80 -5.97 -3.31
N TYR A 86 8.60 -5.37 -3.22
CA TYR A 86 8.08 -4.49 -4.27
C TYR A 86 8.83 -3.14 -4.31
N PRO A 87 9.02 -2.54 -5.51
CA PRO A 87 9.60 -1.20 -5.63
C PRO A 87 8.86 -0.16 -4.79
N LEU A 88 9.62 0.67 -4.08
CA LEU A 88 9.11 1.77 -3.27
C LEU A 88 9.28 3.10 -4.02
N HIS A 89 8.18 3.85 -4.17
CA HIS A 89 8.15 5.17 -4.79
C HIS A 89 8.06 6.25 -3.70
N LEU A 90 9.11 7.05 -3.55
CA LEU A 90 9.23 8.14 -2.57
C LEU A 90 8.60 9.45 -3.08
#